data_AF-A0A1C4V645-F1
#
_entry.id   AF-A0A1C4V645-F1
#
_cell.length_a   1.000
_cell.length_b   1.000
_cell.length_c   1.000
_cell.angle_alpha   90.00
_cell.angle_beta   90.00
_cell.angle_gamma   90.00
#
_symmetry.space_group_name_H-M   'P 1'
#
loop_
_entity.id
_entity.type
_entity.pdbx_description
1 polymer ?
#
loop_
_entity_poly.entity_id
_entity_poly.type
_entity_poly.pdbx_seq_one_letter_code
_entity_poly.pdbx_strand_id
1 'polypeptide(L)'
;MAIWAPTTYGAGWAGGGGGGQQPLIVVDSLDEARARVSGVDEVRTDEYEVTFLIRGGSGGVRSATFVLLPENAGELHILGPLAELSVRGSGTVVVPGQPQGTVLGPELFIRAANVRVDGPALEFARRPDGRVSGGSAEPSVVIEATSSLQLPHAASQLPVDGELEFRVPSTIKLSYPWVAFRAELVEDENPDQKVIRFLNKLMNLTRSHGHTGERGVYIKKFEGRQPFLPAEFNKAIQVLVEENVVRRDGYMVFLRDEWEAHRYSGKALKGQRQLHEVWNIWAPVAKLIEQRIAG
;
A
#
# COMPACT_ATOMS: atom_id res chain seq x y z
N MET A 1 -17.38 -18.20 -2.05
CA MET A 1 -18.20 -17.62 -0.96
C MET A 1 -18.50 -16.19 -1.39
N ALA A 2 -19.70 -15.95 -1.92
CA ALA A 2 -20.13 -14.61 -2.26
C ALA A 2 -20.59 -13.93 -0.97
N ILE A 3 -20.03 -12.77 -0.65
CA ILE A 3 -20.51 -11.96 0.47
C ILE A 3 -21.73 -11.21 -0.04
N TRP A 4 -22.91 -11.68 0.38
CA TRP A 4 -24.18 -11.01 0.17
C TRP A 4 -24.77 -10.79 1.57
N ALA A 5 -25.03 -9.53 1.93
CA ALA A 5 -25.78 -9.18 3.12
C ALA A 5 -26.89 -8.21 2.71
N PRO A 6 -28.18 -8.57 2.84
CA PRO A 6 -29.25 -7.60 2.72
C PRO A 6 -29.25 -6.77 4.00
N THR A 7 -28.87 -5.49 3.91
CA THR A 7 -28.98 -4.58 5.06
C THR A 7 -30.26 -3.77 4.95
N THR A 8 -31.31 -4.23 5.62
CA THR A 8 -32.35 -3.34 6.15
C THR A 8 -31.82 -2.71 7.43
N TYR A 9 -31.33 -1.47 7.34
CA TYR A 9 -31.23 -0.60 8.52
C TYR A 9 -32.51 0.25 8.60
N GLY A 10 -33.42 -0.19 9.48
CA GLY A 10 -34.55 0.61 9.92
C GLY A 10 -34.18 1.39 11.17
N ALA A 11 -34.02 2.70 11.03
CA ALA A 11 -34.43 3.70 12.02
C ALA A 11 -34.76 4.98 11.24
N GLY A 12 -36.05 5.19 11.03
CA GLY A 12 -36.56 6.12 10.03
C GLY A 12 -36.37 7.58 10.37
N TRP A 13 -36.16 8.38 9.32
CA TRP A 13 -36.78 9.69 9.16
C TRP A 13 -37.24 9.80 7.71
N ALA A 14 -38.51 10.19 7.55
CA ALA A 14 -39.22 10.23 6.28
C ALA A 14 -38.67 11.33 5.36
N GLY A 15 -38.45 10.97 4.09
CA GLY A 15 -38.10 11.88 3.00
C GLY A 15 -37.81 11.07 1.75
N GLY A 16 -38.84 10.80 0.96
CA GLY A 16 -38.76 9.93 -0.22
C GLY A 16 -37.83 10.49 -1.30
N GLY A 17 -36.87 9.65 -1.70
CA GLY A 17 -36.11 9.73 -2.94
C GLY A 17 -35.58 8.33 -3.22
N GLY A 18 -35.88 7.78 -4.40
CA GLY A 18 -35.47 6.43 -4.78
C GLY A 18 -33.95 6.29 -4.76
N GLY A 19 -33.42 5.74 -3.67
CA GLY A 19 -32.00 5.44 -3.52
C GLY A 19 -31.69 4.15 -4.24
N GLY A 20 -31.00 4.25 -5.40
CA GLY A 20 -30.28 3.10 -5.94
C GLY A 20 -29.31 2.57 -4.89
N GLN A 21 -29.27 1.26 -4.71
CA GLN A 21 -28.30 0.62 -3.81
C GLN A 21 -26.90 1.05 -4.21
N GLN A 22 -26.16 1.65 -3.27
CA GLN A 22 -24.76 2.01 -3.47
C GLN A 22 -23.90 0.76 -3.24
N PRO A 23 -22.92 0.49 -4.12
CA PRO A 23 -22.09 -0.71 -4.02
C PRO A 23 -21.19 -0.62 -2.80
N LEU A 24 -21.09 -1.74 -2.09
CA LEU A 24 -20.49 -1.78 -0.77
C LEU A 24 -19.53 -2.96 -0.69
N ILE A 25 -18.22 -2.70 -0.68
CA ILE A 25 -17.27 -3.72 -0.21
C ILE A 25 -17.23 -3.61 1.31
N VAL A 26 -18.05 -4.45 1.95
CA VAL A 26 -17.94 -4.68 3.39
C VAL A 26 -16.75 -5.58 3.63
N VAL A 27 -15.63 -4.97 4.02
CA VAL A 27 -14.52 -5.70 4.63
C VAL A 27 -14.88 -5.90 6.09
N ASP A 28 -15.78 -6.84 6.35
CA ASP A 28 -16.11 -7.27 7.71
C ASP A 28 -15.06 -8.29 8.15
N SER A 29 -14.45 -8.04 9.30
CA SER A 29 -13.53 -8.98 9.91
C SER A 29 -14.33 -10.17 10.45
N LEU A 30 -14.39 -11.26 9.67
CA LEU A 30 -14.78 -12.57 10.18
C LEU A 30 -13.76 -13.01 11.23
N ASP A 31 -14.01 -12.61 12.49
CA ASP A 31 -13.06 -12.58 13.60
C ASP A 31 -11.78 -11.80 13.25
N GLU A 32 -11.56 -10.63 13.86
CA GLU A 32 -10.31 -9.83 13.74
C GLU A 32 -9.01 -10.66 13.89
N ALA A 33 -9.11 -11.83 14.52
CA ALA A 33 -8.03 -12.78 14.71
C ALA A 33 -7.70 -13.68 13.49
N ARG A 34 -8.58 -13.84 12.49
CA ARG A 34 -8.47 -14.95 11.52
C ARG A 34 -8.33 -14.56 10.07
N ALA A 35 -8.97 -13.51 9.56
CA ALA A 35 -8.80 -13.09 8.16
C ALA A 35 -8.95 -11.56 7.97
N ARG A 36 -8.05 -10.94 7.18
CA ARG A 36 -8.12 -9.50 6.84
C ARG A 36 -7.74 -9.25 5.39
N VAL A 37 -8.29 -8.22 4.77
CA VAL A 37 -7.83 -7.75 3.45
C VAL A 37 -6.51 -7.02 3.62
N SER A 38 -5.56 -7.25 2.71
CA SER A 38 -4.23 -6.61 2.72
C SER A 38 -3.86 -5.95 1.40
N GLY A 39 -4.49 -6.38 0.30
CA GLY A 39 -4.23 -5.90 -1.04
C GLY A 39 -5.53 -5.85 -1.83
N VAL A 40 -5.74 -4.77 -2.57
CA VAL A 40 -6.81 -4.60 -3.55
C VAL A 40 -6.18 -3.95 -4.77
N ASP A 41 -5.98 -4.70 -5.84
CA ASP A 41 -5.29 -4.24 -7.04
C ASP A 41 -6.21 -4.36 -8.25
N GLU A 42 -6.47 -3.27 -8.96
CA GLU A 42 -7.14 -3.31 -10.24
C GLU A 42 -6.26 -4.02 -11.27
N VAL A 43 -6.72 -5.17 -11.77
CA VAL A 43 -6.01 -5.96 -12.78
C VAL A 43 -6.51 -5.66 -14.19
N ARG A 44 -7.78 -5.27 -14.33
CA ARG A 44 -8.43 -4.75 -15.54
C ARG A 44 -9.49 -3.76 -15.13
N THR A 45 -9.99 -2.98 -16.08
CA THR A 45 -11.12 -2.06 -15.85
C THR A 45 -12.25 -2.81 -15.16
N ASP A 46 -12.54 -2.40 -13.93
CA ASP A 46 -13.59 -2.96 -13.08
C ASP A 46 -13.37 -4.43 -12.66
N GLU A 47 -12.12 -4.87 -12.63
CA GLU A 47 -11.71 -6.18 -12.14
C GLU A 47 -10.60 -5.98 -11.09
N TYR A 48 -10.90 -6.35 -9.85
CA TYR A 48 -10.00 -6.14 -8.71
C TYR A 48 -9.54 -7.47 -8.14
N GLU A 49 -8.24 -7.69 -8.13
CA GLU A 49 -7.63 -8.77 -7.37
C GLU A 49 -7.54 -8.38 -5.89
N VAL A 50 -8.23 -9.11 -5.03
CA VAL A 50 -8.25 -8.89 -3.59
C VAL A 50 -7.51 -10.00 -2.86
N THR A 51 -6.50 -9.60 -2.08
CA THR A 51 -5.71 -10.50 -1.25
C THR A 51 -6.12 -10.44 0.21
N PHE A 52 -6.59 -11.58 0.73
CA PHE A 52 -6.83 -11.81 2.14
C PHE A 52 -5.60 -12.44 2.80
N LEU A 53 -5.31 -12.02 4.02
CA LEU A 53 -4.37 -12.65 4.94
C LEU A 53 -5.14 -13.37 6.02
N ILE A 54 -4.93 -14.67 6.10
CA ILE A 54 -5.59 -15.58 7.02
C ILE A 54 -4.58 -15.99 8.08
N ARG A 55 -4.78 -15.58 9.33
CA ARG A 55 -3.95 -15.99 10.47
C ARG A 55 -4.55 -17.25 11.09
N GLY A 56 -3.82 -18.37 11.02
CA GLY A 56 -4.16 -19.59 11.75
C GLY A 56 -3.71 -19.50 13.21
N GLY A 57 -4.37 -20.23 14.11
CA GLY A 57 -4.07 -20.18 15.55
C GLY A 57 -2.64 -20.59 15.94
N SER A 58 -2.03 -21.50 15.18
CA SER A 58 -0.63 -21.95 15.37
C SER A 58 0.18 -22.08 14.08
N GLY A 59 -0.46 -21.93 12.93
CA GLY A 59 0.18 -21.95 11.61
C GLY A 59 0.32 -20.52 11.11
N GLY A 60 1.49 -20.19 10.56
CA GLY A 60 1.83 -18.85 10.06
C GLY A 60 0.78 -18.25 9.12
N VAL A 61 0.95 -16.96 8.81
CA VAL A 61 0.03 -16.22 7.93
C VAL A 61 -0.10 -16.97 6.60
N ARG A 62 -1.33 -17.27 6.19
CA ARG A 62 -1.70 -17.75 4.85
C ARG A 62 -2.33 -16.60 4.07
N SER A 63 -2.36 -16.68 2.76
CA SER A 63 -3.08 -15.73 1.91
C SER A 63 -4.00 -16.47 0.95
N ALA A 64 -5.09 -15.81 0.62
CA ALA A 64 -5.98 -16.23 -0.45
C ALA A 64 -6.26 -15.02 -1.33
N THR A 65 -6.31 -15.23 -2.63
CA THR A 65 -6.53 -14.18 -3.61
C THR A 65 -7.81 -14.50 -4.38
N PHE A 66 -8.64 -13.48 -4.59
CA PHE A 66 -9.91 -13.58 -5.29
C PHE A 66 -10.06 -12.42 -6.26
N VAL A 67 -10.76 -12.66 -7.36
CA VAL A 67 -11.18 -11.58 -8.25
C VAL A 67 -12.54 -11.07 -7.79
N LEU A 68 -12.64 -9.75 -7.60
CA LEU A 68 -13.87 -9.02 -7.34
C LEU A 68 -14.25 -8.21 -8.57
N LEU A 69 -15.52 -8.29 -8.94
CA LEU A 69 -16.15 -7.50 -9.99
C LEU A 69 -17.18 -6.60 -9.31
N PRO A 70 -16.89 -5.30 -9.07
CA PRO A 70 -17.85 -4.39 -8.47
C PRO A 70 -19.00 -4.13 -9.44
N GLU A 71 -20.19 -3.88 -8.89
CA GLU A 71 -21.39 -3.59 -9.69
C GLU A 71 -21.31 -2.24 -10.41
N ASN A 72 -20.63 -1.25 -9.82
CA ASN A 72 -20.32 0.02 -10.48
C ASN A 72 -18.87 0.07 -10.90
N ALA A 73 -18.69 0.22 -12.21
CA ALA A 73 -17.43 0.54 -12.81
C ALA A 73 -16.87 1.86 -12.28
N GLY A 74 -15.64 1.86 -11.78
CA GLY A 74 -14.91 3.09 -11.42
C GLY A 74 -15.07 3.66 -10.00
N GLU A 75 -15.81 3.05 -9.07
CA GLU A 75 -15.83 3.47 -7.65
C GLU A 75 -15.67 2.28 -6.70
N LEU A 76 -14.67 2.36 -5.81
CA LEU A 76 -14.29 1.33 -4.84
C LEU A 76 -14.48 1.87 -3.41
N HIS A 77 -15.50 1.36 -2.70
CA HIS A 77 -15.75 1.72 -1.30
C HIS A 77 -14.99 0.79 -0.34
N ILE A 78 -14.26 1.34 0.62
CA ILE A 78 -13.48 0.59 1.62
C ILE A 78 -14.05 0.85 3.02
N LEU A 79 -14.77 -0.12 3.58
CA LEU A 79 -15.41 0.00 4.91
C LEU A 79 -14.60 -0.54 6.09
N GLY A 80 -13.59 -1.39 5.84
CA GLY A 80 -12.92 -2.13 6.90
C GLY A 80 -11.76 -1.38 7.55
N PRO A 81 -11.04 -2.06 8.47
CA PRO A 81 -9.80 -1.55 9.01
C PRO A 81 -8.84 -1.16 7.87
N LEU A 82 -8.34 0.07 7.92
CA LEU A 82 -7.39 0.59 6.93
C LEU A 82 -5.92 0.30 7.33
N ALA A 83 -5.73 -0.53 8.35
CA ALA A 83 -4.44 -0.98 8.82
C ALA A 83 -3.89 -2.06 7.88
N GLU A 84 -2.62 -1.93 7.49
CA GLU A 84 -1.90 -2.88 6.65
C GLU A 84 -2.59 -3.16 5.30
N LEU A 85 -3.28 -2.16 4.78
CA LEU A 85 -4.04 -2.21 3.52
C LEU A 85 -3.27 -1.49 2.41
N SER A 86 -3.14 -2.14 1.26
CA SER A 86 -2.68 -1.52 0.02
C SER A 86 -3.79 -1.57 -1.02
N VAL A 87 -4.15 -0.42 -1.58
CA VAL A 87 -5.17 -0.30 -2.63
C VAL A 87 -4.57 0.38 -3.84
N ARG A 88 -4.80 -0.19 -5.02
CA ARG A 88 -4.41 0.36 -6.32
C ARG A 88 -5.55 0.25 -7.30
N GLY A 89 -5.89 1.37 -7.90
CA GLY A 89 -6.84 1.43 -8.99
C GLY A 89 -6.66 2.69 -9.83
N SER A 90 -7.37 2.74 -10.94
CA SER A 90 -7.47 3.87 -11.85
C SER A 90 -8.74 4.69 -11.63
N GLY A 91 -9.71 4.15 -10.89
CA GLY A 91 -10.98 4.80 -10.57
C GLY A 91 -10.95 5.68 -9.31
N THR A 92 -12.09 5.74 -8.65
CA THR A 92 -12.32 6.46 -7.39
C THR A 92 -12.26 5.49 -6.23
N VAL A 93 -11.45 5.80 -5.23
CA VAL A 93 -11.46 5.09 -3.94
C VAL A 93 -12.17 5.95 -2.91
N VAL A 94 -13.19 5.38 -2.27
CA VAL A 94 -13.97 6.02 -1.22
C VAL A 94 -13.75 5.30 0.09
N VAL A 95 -13.36 6.03 1.10
CA VAL A 95 -13.33 5.57 2.48
C VAL A 95 -14.50 6.26 3.20
N PRO A 96 -15.63 5.55 3.41
CA PRO A 96 -16.79 6.14 4.06
C PRO A 96 -16.47 6.51 5.50
N GLY A 97 -16.92 7.69 5.91
CA GLY A 97 -16.66 8.20 7.24
C GLY A 97 -17.49 7.51 8.30
N GLN A 98 -16.90 7.28 9.47
CA GLN A 98 -17.66 6.90 10.67
C GLN A 98 -18.07 8.16 11.44
N PRO A 99 -19.15 8.11 12.24
CA PRO A 99 -19.59 9.26 13.05
C PRO A 99 -18.51 9.78 14.01
N GLN A 100 -17.59 8.92 14.44
CA GLN A 100 -16.50 9.26 15.36
C GLN A 100 -15.26 9.83 14.63
N GLY A 101 -15.22 9.77 13.29
CA GLY A 101 -14.02 10.05 12.49
C GLY A 101 -13.50 8.82 11.75
N THR A 102 -12.52 9.03 10.87
CA THR A 102 -11.95 7.97 10.03
C THR A 102 -10.49 7.72 10.41
N VAL A 103 -10.19 6.49 10.82
CA VAL A 103 -8.84 6.09 11.27
C VAL A 103 -8.04 5.52 10.10
N LEU A 104 -6.95 6.19 9.72
CA LEU A 104 -6.01 5.72 8.70
C LEU A 104 -4.84 4.95 9.33
N GLY A 105 -4.49 3.79 8.74
CA GLY A 105 -3.31 3.01 9.14
C GLY A 105 -3.50 2.10 10.37
N PRO A 106 -2.39 1.62 10.99
CA PRO A 106 -1.00 1.84 10.56
C PRO A 106 -0.71 1.07 9.28
N GLU A 107 0.18 1.58 8.41
CA GLU A 107 0.56 0.92 7.13
C GLU A 107 -0.56 0.91 6.08
N LEU A 108 -0.98 2.09 5.64
CA LEU A 108 -1.96 2.28 4.57
C LEU A 108 -1.26 2.80 3.31
N PHE A 109 -1.57 2.20 2.17
CA PHE A 109 -1.24 2.73 0.85
C PHE A 109 -2.51 2.78 0.00
N ILE A 110 -2.82 3.93 -0.59
CA ILE A 110 -3.90 4.06 -1.57
C ILE A 110 -3.34 4.78 -2.78
N ARG A 111 -3.50 4.19 -3.97
CA ARG A 111 -3.26 4.84 -5.27
C ARG A 111 -4.53 4.77 -6.11
N ALA A 112 -5.06 5.92 -6.49
CA ALA A 112 -6.26 6.04 -7.31
C ALA A 112 -6.24 7.30 -8.17
N ALA A 113 -7.16 7.43 -9.13
CA ALA A 113 -7.37 8.73 -9.78
C ALA A 113 -8.00 9.71 -8.79
N ASN A 114 -9.06 9.27 -8.12
CA ASN A 114 -9.74 10.06 -7.11
C ASN A 114 -9.69 9.33 -5.77
N VAL A 115 -9.35 10.04 -4.70
CA VAL A 115 -9.47 9.50 -3.34
C VAL A 115 -10.37 10.41 -2.53
N ARG A 116 -11.45 9.86 -1.98
CA ARG A 116 -12.36 10.54 -1.07
C ARG A 116 -12.33 9.84 0.28
N VAL A 117 -12.00 10.57 1.32
CA VAL A 117 -12.16 10.11 2.71
C VAL A 117 -13.24 10.97 3.35
N ASP A 118 -14.34 10.33 3.73
CA ASP A 118 -15.47 11.01 4.35
C ASP A 118 -15.34 10.98 5.88
N GLY A 119 -16.15 11.78 6.57
CA GLY A 119 -16.23 11.83 8.03
C GLY A 119 -15.93 13.22 8.63
N PRO A 120 -16.19 13.40 9.94
CA PRO A 120 -16.01 14.69 10.60
C PRO A 120 -14.53 15.05 10.83
N ALA A 121 -13.66 14.06 11.01
CA ALA A 121 -12.24 14.24 11.24
C ALA A 121 -11.43 13.00 10.78
N LEU A 122 -10.14 13.20 10.50
CA LEU A 122 -9.17 12.11 10.35
C LEU A 122 -8.44 11.81 11.66
N GLU A 123 -8.17 10.53 11.85
CA GLU A 123 -7.30 10.00 12.89
C GLU A 123 -6.25 9.09 12.28
N PHE A 124 -5.13 8.92 12.97
CA PHE A 124 -4.01 8.13 12.48
C PHE A 124 -3.63 7.10 13.54
N ALA A 125 -3.74 5.83 13.16
CA ALA A 125 -3.34 4.77 14.07
C ALA A 125 -1.82 4.70 14.17
N ARG A 126 -1.33 4.62 15.41
CA ARG A 126 0.10 4.58 15.71
C ARG A 126 0.66 3.18 15.48
N ARG A 127 1.93 3.11 15.07
CA ARG A 127 2.65 1.83 15.09
C ARG A 127 2.77 1.36 16.56
N PRO A 128 2.48 0.10 16.88
CA PRO A 128 2.53 -0.43 18.25
C PRO A 128 3.95 -0.40 18.85
N ASP A 129 4.96 -0.43 17.98
CA ASP A 129 6.37 -0.30 18.30
C ASP A 129 6.80 1.17 18.27
N GLY A 130 6.51 1.90 19.36
CA GLY A 130 6.78 3.33 19.59
C GLY A 130 8.26 3.77 19.55
N ARG A 131 9.09 3.20 18.68
CA ARG A 131 10.46 3.65 18.44
C ARG A 131 10.47 4.83 17.48
N VAL A 132 10.55 6.01 18.07
CA VAL A 132 11.32 7.13 17.50
C VAL A 132 12.79 6.71 17.61
N SER A 133 13.35 6.12 16.56
CA SER A 133 14.78 5.76 16.55
C SER A 133 15.41 6.18 15.24
N GLY A 134 15.98 7.39 15.23
CA GLY A 134 17.29 7.72 14.65
C GLY A 134 17.59 7.41 13.18
N GLY A 135 16.63 6.94 12.41
CA GLY A 135 16.74 6.72 10.97
C GLY A 135 15.40 7.07 10.35
N SER A 136 15.41 7.96 9.35
CA SER A 136 14.22 8.46 8.63
C SER A 136 13.20 7.33 8.41
N ALA A 137 12.15 7.31 9.24
CA ALA A 137 11.10 6.33 9.15
C ALA A 137 10.33 6.59 7.84
N GLU A 138 10.05 5.54 7.07
CA GLU A 138 9.12 5.68 5.94
C GLU A 138 7.70 5.97 6.45
N PRO A 139 6.91 6.73 5.66
CA PRO A 139 5.53 7.01 6.00
C PRO A 139 4.75 5.72 6.22
N SER A 140 3.96 5.73 7.28
CA SER A 140 3.01 4.67 7.60
C SER A 140 1.74 4.81 6.78
N VAL A 141 1.39 6.01 6.31
CA VAL A 141 0.22 6.27 5.47
C VAL A 141 0.66 7.04 4.22
N VAL A 142 0.35 6.51 3.04
CA VAL A 142 0.61 7.17 1.77
C VAL A 142 -0.68 7.14 0.94
N ILE A 143 -1.11 8.31 0.48
CA ILE A 143 -2.22 8.43 -0.47
C ILE A 143 -1.71 9.13 -1.73
N GLU A 144 -1.79 8.42 -2.85
CA GLU A 144 -1.46 8.90 -4.18
C GLU A 144 -2.76 9.12 -4.96
N ALA A 145 -3.08 10.38 -5.24
CA ALA A 145 -4.29 10.73 -6.00
C ALA A 145 -3.90 11.57 -7.22
N THR A 146 -4.17 11.05 -8.42
CA THR A 146 -3.70 11.69 -9.67
C THR A 146 -4.65 12.76 -10.20
N SER A 147 -5.92 12.77 -9.78
CA SER A 147 -6.96 13.67 -10.30
C SER A 147 -7.65 14.49 -9.20
N SER A 148 -8.08 13.86 -8.11
CA SER A 148 -8.68 14.58 -6.98
C SER A 148 -8.42 13.92 -5.62
N LEU A 149 -8.25 14.74 -4.59
CA LEU A 149 -8.13 14.29 -3.20
C LEU A 149 -9.11 15.08 -2.33
N GLN A 150 -10.07 14.39 -1.72
CA GLN A 150 -11.02 14.95 -0.78
C GLN A 150 -10.77 14.33 0.59
N LEU A 151 -10.54 15.19 1.59
CA LEU A 151 -10.25 14.81 2.96
C LEU A 151 -11.15 15.61 3.91
N PRO A 152 -11.47 15.10 5.11
CA PRO A 152 -12.08 15.89 6.17
C PRO A 152 -11.27 17.14 6.46
N HIS A 153 -11.92 18.23 6.85
CA HIS A 153 -11.22 19.49 7.14
C HIS A 153 -10.46 19.48 8.48
N ALA A 154 -10.76 18.54 9.36
CA ALA A 154 -10.19 18.44 10.70
C ALA A 154 -9.42 17.13 10.90
N ALA A 155 -8.47 17.16 11.83
CA ALA A 155 -7.80 15.99 12.39
C ALA A 155 -7.97 16.02 13.91
N SER A 156 -8.30 14.89 14.54
CA SER A 156 -8.30 14.79 16.02
C SER A 156 -6.88 14.97 16.55
N GLN A 157 -5.90 14.39 15.84
CA GLN A 157 -4.47 14.55 16.10
C GLN A 157 -3.71 14.51 14.77
N LEU A 158 -2.75 15.42 14.58
CA LEU A 158 -1.86 15.37 13.41
C LEU A 158 -0.82 14.25 13.56
N PRO A 159 -0.49 13.53 12.47
CA PRO A 159 0.55 12.52 12.48
C PRO A 159 1.92 13.19 12.63
N VAL A 160 2.91 12.42 13.08
CA VAL A 160 4.29 12.92 13.19
C VAL A 160 4.86 13.17 11.80
N ASP A 161 5.77 14.14 11.67
CA ASP A 161 6.47 14.44 10.42
C ASP A 161 7.04 13.17 9.78
N GLY A 162 6.69 12.95 8.51
CA GLY A 162 7.13 11.79 7.74
C GLY A 162 6.33 10.51 7.97
N GLU A 163 5.28 10.50 8.82
CA GLU A 163 4.36 9.35 8.92
C GLU A 163 3.27 9.36 7.84
N LEU A 164 2.92 10.54 7.32
CA LEU A 164 1.89 10.74 6.31
C LEU A 164 2.46 11.44 5.08
N GLU A 165 2.13 10.93 3.90
CA GLU A 165 2.40 11.59 2.63
C GLU A 165 1.15 11.63 1.74
N PHE A 166 0.84 12.81 1.21
CA PHE A 166 -0.09 13.01 0.11
C PHE A 166 0.68 13.30 -1.17
N ARG A 167 0.73 12.33 -2.06
CA ARG A 167 1.37 12.47 -3.38
C ARG A 167 0.28 12.84 -4.38
N VAL A 168 0.21 14.13 -4.68
CA VAL A 168 -0.80 14.70 -5.57
C VAL A 168 -0.16 15.68 -6.54
N PRO A 169 -0.69 15.86 -7.76
CA PRO A 169 -0.21 16.89 -8.66
C PRO A 169 -0.26 18.28 -8.02
N SER A 170 0.63 19.16 -8.47
CA SER A 170 0.70 20.54 -7.97
C SER A 170 -0.59 21.33 -8.16
N THR A 171 -1.40 20.95 -9.16
CA THR A 171 -2.70 21.53 -9.51
C THR A 171 -3.81 21.25 -8.50
N ILE A 172 -3.74 20.12 -7.78
CA ILE A 172 -4.69 19.83 -6.69
C ILE A 172 -4.40 20.80 -5.55
N LYS A 173 -5.40 21.44 -4.95
CA LYS A 173 -5.20 22.33 -3.81
C LYS A 173 -5.45 21.56 -2.52
N LEU A 174 -4.45 21.51 -1.63
CA LEU A 174 -4.63 21.02 -0.26
C LEU A 174 -4.89 22.21 0.66
N SER A 175 -5.88 22.09 1.52
CA SER A 175 -6.15 23.03 2.59
C SER A 175 -5.33 22.72 3.84
N TYR A 176 -5.22 23.67 4.76
CA TYR A 176 -4.72 23.40 6.10
C TYR A 176 -5.63 22.37 6.81
N PRO A 177 -5.09 21.38 7.54
CA PRO A 177 -3.67 21.17 7.87
C PRO A 177 -2.88 20.31 6.84
N TRP A 178 -3.54 19.81 5.80
CA TRP A 178 -3.01 18.79 4.88
C TRP A 178 -1.86 19.24 4.00
N VAL A 179 -1.75 20.54 3.75
CA VAL A 179 -0.68 21.13 2.92
C VAL A 179 0.73 20.75 3.39
N ALA A 180 0.94 20.56 4.69
CA ALA A 180 2.24 20.21 5.27
C ALA A 180 2.69 18.78 4.92
N PHE A 181 1.77 17.90 4.55
CA PHE A 181 2.03 16.49 4.23
C PHE A 181 2.12 16.23 2.73
N ARG A 182 2.12 17.29 1.90
CA ARG A 182 2.32 17.14 0.45
C ARG A 182 3.70 16.56 0.19
N ALA A 183 3.75 15.51 -0.62
CA ALA A 183 4.96 14.95 -1.20
C ALA A 183 4.87 15.00 -2.73
N GLU A 184 6.02 14.87 -3.38
CA GLU A 184 6.11 14.83 -4.84
C GLU A 184 5.40 13.57 -5.39
N LEU A 185 4.47 13.77 -6.33
CA LEU A 185 3.92 12.68 -7.11
C LEU A 185 4.91 12.34 -8.22
N VAL A 186 5.54 11.16 -8.12
CA VAL A 186 6.45 10.68 -9.16
C VAL A 186 5.63 9.94 -10.20
N GLU A 187 5.45 10.54 -11.38
CA GLU A 187 4.71 9.93 -12.49
C GLU A 187 5.34 8.61 -12.96
N ASP A 188 4.62 7.86 -13.79
CA ASP A 188 5.09 6.60 -14.40
C ASP A 188 6.22 6.89 -15.41
N GLU A 189 7.40 7.13 -14.87
CA GLU A 189 8.67 7.32 -15.55
C GLU A 189 9.17 6.08 -16.32
N ASN A 190 10.21 6.30 -17.14
CA ASN A 190 10.98 5.31 -17.90
C ASN A 190 11.14 3.97 -17.13
N PRO A 191 10.93 2.80 -17.78
CA PRO A 191 11.21 1.49 -17.21
C PRO A 191 12.49 1.40 -16.36
N ASP A 192 13.58 2.03 -16.80
CA ASP A 192 14.86 2.07 -16.08
C ASP A 192 14.68 2.71 -14.68
N GLN A 193 13.93 3.80 -14.58
CA GLN A 193 13.60 4.47 -13.33
C GLN A 193 12.63 3.66 -12.48
N LYS A 194 11.70 2.88 -13.08
CA LYS A 194 10.82 1.97 -12.34
C LYS A 194 11.61 0.86 -11.64
N VAL A 195 12.56 0.25 -12.34
CA VAL A 195 13.41 -0.81 -11.79
C VAL A 195 14.31 -0.26 -10.69
N ILE A 196 14.95 0.88 -10.90
CA ILE A 196 15.72 1.55 -9.85
C ILE A 196 14.85 1.86 -8.62
N ARG A 197 13.64 2.39 -8.81
CA ARG A 197 12.69 2.63 -7.71
C ARG A 197 12.30 1.35 -6.99
N PHE A 198 12.01 0.27 -7.72
CA PHE A 198 11.73 -1.05 -7.14
C PHE A 198 12.88 -1.55 -6.27
N LEU A 199 14.12 -1.47 -6.75
CA LEU A 199 15.32 -1.87 -5.99
C LEU A 199 15.54 -0.96 -4.77
N ASN A 200 15.38 0.37 -4.91
CA ASN A 200 15.42 1.32 -3.79
C ASN A 200 14.41 0.94 -2.71
N LYS A 201 13.19 0.54 -3.11
CA LYS A 201 12.13 0.12 -2.17
C LYS A 201 12.46 -1.21 -1.50
N LEU A 202 13.03 -2.18 -2.20
CA LEU A 202 13.53 -3.41 -1.59
C LEU A 202 14.57 -3.10 -0.49
N MET A 203 15.55 -2.23 -0.78
CA MET A 203 16.60 -1.86 0.17
C MET A 203 16.05 -1.13 1.40
N ASN A 204 15.06 -0.25 1.20
CA ASN A 204 14.46 0.54 2.28
C ASN A 204 13.54 -0.28 3.18
N LEU A 205 12.83 -1.26 2.60
CA LEU A 205 11.83 -2.05 3.32
C LEU A 205 12.40 -3.30 4.00
N THR A 206 13.54 -3.82 3.53
CA THR A 206 14.21 -4.95 4.17
C THR A 206 14.80 -4.55 5.52
N ARG A 207 14.45 -5.29 6.57
CA ARG A 207 14.88 -5.00 7.95
C ARG A 207 15.30 -6.28 8.67
N SER A 208 16.17 -6.13 9.67
CA SER A 208 16.67 -7.25 10.51
C SER A 208 15.69 -7.66 11.62
N HIS A 209 14.42 -7.24 11.58
CA HIS A 209 13.52 -7.35 12.73
C HIS A 209 13.11 -8.80 13.02
N GLY A 210 13.47 -9.32 14.21
CA GLY A 210 12.85 -10.51 14.80
C GLY A 210 13.13 -11.84 14.10
N HIS A 211 13.94 -11.83 13.04
CA HIS A 211 14.35 -13.02 12.30
C HIS A 211 15.84 -13.25 12.56
N THR A 212 16.20 -14.47 12.95
CA THR A 212 17.61 -14.86 13.08
C THR A 212 18.22 -14.95 11.68
N GLY A 213 19.09 -14.01 11.32
CA GLY A 213 19.85 -14.01 10.06
C GLY A 213 19.49 -12.86 9.11
N GLU A 214 19.07 -13.22 7.90
CA GLU A 214 18.86 -12.34 6.74
C GLU A 214 17.79 -11.25 6.98
N ARG A 215 17.93 -10.11 6.28
CA ARG A 215 16.98 -8.99 6.34
C ARG A 215 15.76 -9.28 5.49
N GLY A 216 14.58 -9.17 6.09
CA GLY A 216 13.31 -9.52 5.46
C GLY A 216 12.40 -8.32 5.21
N VAL A 217 11.55 -8.44 4.21
CA VAL A 217 10.37 -7.60 3.99
C VAL A 217 9.15 -8.47 3.75
N TYR A 218 8.01 -8.04 4.30
CA TYR A 218 6.72 -8.64 4.00
C TYR A 218 6.30 -8.34 2.54
N ILE A 219 6.03 -9.38 1.75
CA ILE A 219 5.88 -9.27 0.29
C ILE A 219 4.76 -8.31 -0.12
N LYS A 220 3.62 -8.29 0.58
CA LYS A 220 2.52 -7.36 0.26
C LYS A 220 2.83 -5.92 0.61
N LYS A 221 3.59 -5.69 1.69
CA LYS A 221 4.11 -4.36 2.00
C LYS A 221 5.06 -3.88 0.92
N PHE A 222 5.89 -4.79 0.39
CA PHE A 222 6.77 -4.44 -0.73
C PHE A 222 5.96 -4.15 -1.98
N GLU A 223 5.06 -5.06 -2.37
CA GLU A 223 4.18 -4.95 -3.53
C GLU A 223 3.44 -3.62 -3.55
N GLY A 224 2.78 -3.22 -2.45
CA GLY A 224 2.02 -1.97 -2.39
C GLY A 224 2.87 -0.69 -2.47
N ARG A 225 4.19 -0.76 -2.26
CA ARG A 225 5.07 0.42 -2.14
C ARG A 225 6.07 0.61 -3.30
N GLN A 226 6.01 -0.25 -4.32
CA GLN A 226 6.85 -0.18 -5.52
C GLN A 226 6.10 0.53 -6.69
N PRO A 227 6.71 0.68 -7.88
CA PRO A 227 6.01 1.26 -9.05
C PRO A 227 5.44 0.23 -10.06
N PHE A 228 5.54 -1.08 -9.80
CA PHE A 228 5.10 -2.15 -10.69
C PHE A 228 3.65 -2.59 -10.44
N LEU A 229 2.95 -2.96 -11.52
CA LEU A 229 1.70 -3.70 -11.43
C LEU A 229 1.93 -5.10 -10.82
N PRO A 230 0.90 -5.79 -10.30
CA PRO A 230 1.06 -7.10 -9.66
C PRO A 230 1.77 -8.15 -10.55
N ALA A 231 1.45 -8.19 -11.85
CA ALA A 231 2.10 -9.12 -12.78
C ALA A 231 3.60 -8.80 -12.97
N GLU A 232 3.93 -7.52 -13.14
CA GLU A 232 5.31 -7.02 -13.29
C GLU A 232 6.11 -7.22 -12.00
N PHE A 233 5.48 -7.02 -10.84
CA PHE A 233 6.06 -7.25 -9.54
C PHE A 233 6.47 -8.71 -9.34
N ASN A 234 5.57 -9.64 -9.67
CA ASN A 234 5.85 -11.07 -9.55
C ASN A 234 7.00 -11.48 -10.48
N LYS A 235 7.03 -10.95 -11.71
CA LYS A 235 8.17 -11.12 -12.63
C LYS A 235 9.48 -10.57 -12.04
N ALA A 236 9.46 -9.37 -11.45
CA ALA A 236 10.64 -8.76 -10.84
C ALA A 236 11.16 -9.55 -9.63
N ILE A 237 10.27 -10.00 -8.74
CA ILE A 237 10.61 -10.87 -7.59
C ILE A 237 11.19 -12.20 -8.08
N GLN A 238 10.62 -12.78 -9.13
CA GLN A 238 11.12 -14.02 -9.69
C GLN A 238 12.56 -13.88 -10.21
N VAL A 239 12.88 -12.78 -10.92
CA VAL A 239 14.27 -12.51 -11.32
C VAL A 239 15.19 -12.42 -10.11
N LEU A 240 14.79 -11.71 -9.04
CA LEU A 240 15.62 -11.62 -7.83
C LEU A 240 15.85 -12.99 -7.16
N VAL A 241 14.90 -13.91 -7.27
CA VAL A 241 15.04 -15.29 -6.74
C VAL A 241 15.93 -16.14 -7.65
N GLU A 242 15.72 -16.08 -8.96
CA GLU A 242 16.52 -16.80 -9.97
C GLU A 242 18.00 -16.39 -9.92
N GLU A 243 18.28 -15.09 -9.73
CA GLU A 243 19.62 -14.53 -9.57
C GLU A 243 20.19 -14.66 -8.15
N ASN A 244 19.49 -15.38 -7.26
CA ASN A 244 19.86 -15.60 -5.86
C ASN A 244 20.18 -14.29 -5.10
N VAL A 245 19.51 -13.19 -5.44
CA VAL A 245 19.57 -11.91 -4.73
C VAL A 245 18.75 -11.98 -3.46
N VAL A 246 17.57 -12.58 -3.57
CA VAL A 246 16.63 -12.78 -2.47
C VAL A 246 16.21 -14.23 -2.40
N ARG A 247 15.77 -14.70 -1.23
CA ARG A 247 14.92 -15.88 -1.13
C ARG A 247 13.50 -15.49 -0.73
N ARG A 248 12.56 -16.31 -1.15
CA ARG A 248 11.17 -16.22 -0.71
C ARG A 248 10.86 -17.34 0.28
N ASP A 249 10.21 -16.98 1.38
CA ASP A 249 9.78 -17.91 2.41
C ASP A 249 8.39 -17.50 2.90
N GLY A 250 7.39 -18.22 2.40
CA GLY A 250 5.98 -17.83 2.51
C GLY A 250 5.72 -16.42 1.96
N TYR A 251 5.39 -15.50 2.87
CA TYR A 251 5.09 -14.10 2.58
C TYR A 251 6.25 -13.15 2.86
N MET A 252 7.43 -13.69 3.12
CA MET A 252 8.61 -12.89 3.36
C MET A 252 9.55 -13.01 2.15
N VAL A 253 10.16 -11.89 1.81
CA VAL A 253 11.28 -11.80 0.88
C VAL A 253 12.50 -11.41 1.70
N PHE A 254 13.50 -12.28 1.74
CA PHE A 254 14.73 -12.08 2.49
C PHE A 254 15.88 -11.77 1.53
N LEU A 255 16.60 -10.68 1.78
CA LEU A 255 17.84 -10.38 1.07
C LEU A 255 18.91 -11.40 1.50
N ARG A 256 19.58 -12.05 0.55
CA ARG A 256 20.64 -13.02 0.85
C ARG A 256 21.83 -12.35 1.51
N ASP A 257 22.51 -13.08 2.40
CA ASP A 257 23.69 -12.57 3.13
C ASP A 257 24.82 -12.09 2.18
N GLU A 258 25.03 -12.77 1.06
CA GLU A 258 26.01 -12.38 0.02
C GLU A 258 25.70 -10.98 -0.57
N TRP A 259 24.42 -10.62 -0.63
CA TRP A 259 23.95 -9.33 -1.14
C TRP A 259 23.88 -8.24 -0.07
N GLU A 260 23.99 -8.59 1.21
CA GLU A 260 24.04 -7.61 2.31
C GLU A 260 25.27 -6.70 2.17
N ALA A 261 26.40 -7.26 1.71
CA ALA A 261 27.62 -6.50 1.42
C ALA A 261 27.48 -5.49 0.28
N HIS A 262 26.43 -5.59 -0.53
CA HIS A 262 26.12 -4.71 -1.66
C HIS A 262 24.89 -3.84 -1.40
N ARG A 263 24.37 -3.84 -0.16
CA ARG A 263 23.25 -2.99 0.24
C ARG A 263 23.64 -1.52 0.18
N TYR A 264 22.67 -0.69 -0.19
CA TYR A 264 22.80 0.75 -0.27
C TYR A 264 21.53 1.42 0.29
N SER A 265 21.56 2.74 0.40
CA SER A 265 20.44 3.57 0.84
C SER A 265 19.57 3.94 -0.34
N GLY A 266 18.32 3.47 -0.37
CA GLY A 266 17.34 3.89 -1.37
C GLY A 266 16.78 5.30 -1.15
N LYS A 267 17.34 6.09 -0.22
CA LYS A 267 16.88 7.44 0.17
C LYS A 267 17.93 8.54 -0.04
N ALA A 268 19.08 8.24 -0.66
CA ALA A 268 20.15 9.23 -0.88
C ALA A 268 20.67 9.93 0.40
N LEU A 269 20.68 9.23 1.55
CA LEU A 269 21.09 9.83 2.82
C LEU A 269 22.61 10.05 2.90
N LYS A 270 23.02 11.23 3.37
CA LYS A 270 24.43 11.61 3.53
C LYS A 270 25.16 10.65 4.47
N GLY A 271 26.30 10.12 4.03
CA GLY A 271 27.13 9.18 4.79
C GLY A 271 26.68 7.72 4.71
N GLN A 272 25.61 7.42 3.99
CA GLN A 272 25.24 6.05 3.65
C GLN A 272 25.65 5.73 2.22
N ARG A 273 25.97 4.46 1.98
CA ARG A 273 26.32 3.96 0.65
C ARG A 273 25.18 4.20 -0.34
N GLN A 274 25.49 4.63 -1.54
CA GLN A 274 24.54 4.99 -2.59
C GLN A 274 24.50 3.96 -3.72
N LEU A 275 23.40 3.94 -4.48
CA LEU A 275 23.24 2.99 -5.60
C LEU A 275 24.38 3.09 -6.62
N HIS A 276 24.81 4.30 -6.97
CA HIS A 276 25.88 4.51 -7.96
C HIS A 276 27.22 3.88 -7.53
N GLU A 277 27.46 3.72 -6.22
CA GLU A 277 28.68 3.12 -5.66
C GLU A 277 28.70 1.60 -5.77
N VAL A 278 27.54 0.97 -5.99
CA VAL A 278 27.37 -0.49 -6.15
C VAL A 278 26.70 -0.85 -7.48
N TRP A 279 26.61 0.11 -8.40
CA TRP A 279 25.85 -0.06 -9.62
C TRP A 279 26.42 -1.15 -10.52
N ASN A 280 27.74 -1.36 -10.51
CA ASN A 280 28.37 -2.46 -11.23
C ASN A 280 27.84 -3.84 -10.82
N ILE A 281 27.38 -3.99 -9.58
CA ILE A 281 26.79 -5.24 -9.06
C ILE A 281 25.28 -5.29 -9.34
N TRP A 282 24.58 -4.17 -9.21
CA TRP A 282 23.12 -4.11 -9.36
C TRP A 282 22.63 -3.94 -10.81
N ALA A 283 23.44 -3.37 -11.70
CA ALA A 283 23.06 -3.12 -13.09
C ALA A 283 22.69 -4.39 -13.87
N PRO A 284 23.41 -5.53 -13.74
CA PRO A 284 23.00 -6.77 -14.39
C PRO A 284 21.62 -7.24 -13.93
N VAL A 285 21.34 -7.18 -12.62
CA VAL A 285 20.04 -7.56 -12.04
C VAL A 285 18.94 -6.63 -12.52
N ALA A 286 19.19 -5.31 -12.52
CA ALA A 286 18.24 -4.32 -13.01
C ALA A 286 17.86 -4.61 -14.47
N LYS A 287 18.86 -4.84 -15.34
CA LYS A 287 18.64 -5.15 -16.75
C LYS A 287 17.82 -6.44 -16.96
N LEU A 288 18.04 -7.47 -16.14
CA LEU A 288 17.26 -8.70 -16.21
C LEU A 288 15.80 -8.48 -15.81
N ILE A 289 15.55 -7.65 -14.79
CA ILE A 289 14.19 -7.25 -14.41
C ILE A 289 13.52 -6.48 -15.55
N GLU A 290 14.20 -5.50 -16.15
CA GLU A 290 13.69 -4.73 -17.30
C GLU A 290 13.28 -5.65 -18.45
N GLN A 291 14.16 -6.57 -18.84
CA GLN A 291 13.90 -7.53 -19.92
C GLN A 291 12.71 -8.46 -19.61
N ARG A 292 12.59 -8.93 -18.36
CA ARG A 292 11.50 -9.83 -17.97
C ARG A 292 10.15 -9.12 -17.91
N ILE A 293 10.13 -7.85 -17.54
CA ILE A 293 8.90 -7.05 -17.48
C ILE A 293 8.43 -6.66 -18.88
N ALA A 294 9.35 -6.30 -19.78
CA ALA A 294 9.05 -5.88 -21.15
C ALA A 294 8.59 -7.03 -22.08
N GLY A 295 8.97 -8.28 -21.78
CA GLY A 295 8.50 -9.48 -22.47
C GLY A 295 7.27 -10.10 -21.81
#